data_AF-A0A9E5UT96-F1
#
_entry.id   AF-A0A9E5UT96-F1
#
_cell.length_a   1.000
_cell.length_b   1.000
_cell.length_c   1.000
_cell.angle_alpha   90.00
_cell.angle_beta   90.00
_cell.angle_gamma   90.00
#
_symmetry.space_group_name_H-M   'P 1'
#
loop_
_entity.id
_entity.type
_entity.pdbx_description
1 polymer ?
#
loop_
_entity_poly.entity_id
_entity_poly.type
_entity_poly.pdbx_seq_one_letter_code
_entity_poly.pdbx_strand_id
1 'polypeptide(L)'
;MDTLVALSTGIAFLFSLFNTFFPDFWLRQGFHPHVYFESAATILAFVLLGKYLEERAKHQSQAALRLLMDLQPTQVRVIRNNVRQEIPLEEVQLADAWKYARGNVSRWMAWW
;
A
#
# COMPACT_ATOMS: atom_id res chain seq x y z
N MET A 1 -4.78 5.02 -11.72
CA MET A 1 -6.09 4.35 -11.57
C MET A 1 -7.16 5.33 -11.10
N ASP A 2 -6.89 6.08 -10.02
CA ASP A 2 -7.86 6.98 -9.39
C ASP A 2 -8.38 8.10 -10.27
N THR A 3 -7.53 8.67 -11.12
CA THR A 3 -7.90 9.74 -12.06
C THR A 3 -8.93 9.28 -13.10
N LEU A 4 -8.78 8.06 -13.63
CA LEU A 4 -9.71 7.49 -14.60
C LEU A 4 -11.08 7.18 -13.98
N VAL A 5 -11.07 6.66 -12.74
CA VAL A 5 -12.28 6.39 -11.95
C VAL A 5 -13.02 7.67 -11.58
N ALA A 6 -12.30 8.70 -11.14
CA ALA A 6 -12.88 10.00 -10.80
C ALA A 6 -13.50 10.67 -12.04
N LEU A 7 -12.82 10.60 -13.19
CA LEU A 7 -13.29 11.18 -14.44
C LEU A 7 -14.57 10.51 -14.94
N SER A 8 -14.60 9.17 -14.99
CA SER A 8 -15.75 8.39 -15.47
C SER A 8 -16.98 8.52 -14.56
N THR A 9 -16.79 8.52 -13.23
CA THR A 9 -17.87 8.78 -12.28
C THR A 9 -18.41 10.21 -12.41
N GLY A 10 -17.52 11.20 -12.57
CA GLY A 10 -17.91 12.59 -12.76
C GLY A 10 -18.73 12.82 -14.03
N ILE A 11 -18.35 12.18 -15.13
CA ILE A 11 -19.10 12.24 -16.40
C ILE A 11 -20.49 11.60 -16.25
N ALA A 12 -20.60 10.43 -15.60
CA ALA A 12 -21.89 9.76 -15.37
C ALA A 12 -22.83 10.58 -14.47
N PHE A 13 -22.29 11.25 -13.45
CA PHE A 13 -23.04 12.13 -12.57
C PHE A 13 -23.50 13.39 -13.31
N LEU A 14 -22.61 14.07 -14.05
CA LEU A 14 -22.95 15.25 -14.83
C LEU A 14 -23.98 14.96 -15.93
N PHE A 15 -23.87 13.80 -16.59
CA PHE A 15 -24.86 13.37 -17.58
C PHE A 15 -26.25 13.17 -16.97
N SER A 16 -26.32 12.52 -15.81
CA SER A 16 -27.59 12.31 -15.10
C SER A 16 -28.16 13.63 -14.55
N LEU A 17 -27.29 14.54 -14.10
CA LEU A 17 -27.68 15.88 -13.65
C LEU A 17 -28.26 16.70 -14.80
N PHE A 18 -27.61 16.70 -15.97
CA PHE A 18 -28.08 17.40 -17.16
C PHE A 18 -29.45 16.89 -17.61
N ASN A 19 -29.66 15.57 -17.62
CA ASN A 19 -30.94 14.97 -18.00
C ASN A 19 -32.08 15.29 -17.00
N THR A 20 -31.74 15.60 -15.75
CA THR A 20 -32.71 15.97 -14.70
C THR A 20 -33.15 17.43 -14.79
N PHE A 21 -32.21 18.34 -15.08
CA PHE A 21 -32.52 19.78 -15.16
C PHE A 21 -33.01 20.25 -16.54
N PHE A 22 -32.66 19.53 -17.62
CA PHE A 22 -33.06 19.86 -18.99
C PHE A 22 -33.78 18.69 -19.69
N PRO A 23 -34.88 18.15 -19.13
CA PRO A 23 -35.62 17.07 -19.78
C PRO A 23 -36.27 17.54 -21.10
N ASP A 24 -36.70 18.80 -21.17
CA ASP A 24 -37.33 19.42 -22.34
C ASP A 24 -36.43 19.41 -23.59
N PHE A 25 -35.11 19.42 -23.42
CA PHE A 25 -34.17 19.34 -24.54
C PHE A 25 -34.32 18.01 -25.31
N TRP A 26 -34.46 16.90 -24.58
CA TRP A 26 -34.62 15.56 -25.14
C TRP A 26 -36.05 15.27 -25.59
N LEU A 27 -37.04 15.76 -24.83
CA LEU A 27 -38.47 15.66 -25.19
C LEU A 27 -38.77 16.35 -26.52
N ARG A 28 -38.12 17.50 -26.82
CA ARG A 28 -38.23 18.20 -28.11
C ARG A 28 -37.59 17.45 -29.28
N GLN A 29 -36.64 16.55 -29.03
CA GLN A 29 -36.06 15.66 -30.03
C GLN A 29 -36.84 14.35 -30.20
N GLY A 30 -37.95 14.16 -29.48
CA GLY A 30 -38.80 12.97 -29.56
C GLY A 30 -38.29 11.77 -28.76
N PHE A 31 -37.30 11.97 -27.88
CA PHE A 31 -36.78 10.92 -27.02
C PHE A 31 -37.36 11.04 -25.61
N HIS A 32 -37.76 9.90 -25.03
CA HIS A 32 -38.07 9.84 -23.60
C HIS A 32 -36.76 9.92 -22.80
N PRO A 33 -36.59 10.91 -21.91
CA PRO A 33 -35.38 11.02 -21.11
C PRO A 33 -35.37 9.89 -20.08
N HIS A 34 -34.56 8.86 -20.32
CA HIS A 34 -34.26 7.84 -19.32
C HIS A 34 -33.14 8.31 -18.40
N VAL A 35 -33.39 8.22 -17.10
CA VAL A 35 -32.48 8.71 -16.08
C VAL A 35 -31.72 7.52 -15.50
N TYR A 36 -30.43 7.44 -15.79
CA TYR A 36 -29.58 6.29 -15.44
C TYR A 36 -28.97 6.38 -14.03
N PHE A 37 -29.62 7.10 -13.10
CA PHE A 37 -29.12 7.29 -11.73
C PHE A 37 -28.85 5.96 -11.02
N GLU A 38 -29.73 4.97 -11.22
CA GLU A 38 -29.59 3.64 -10.61
C GLU A 38 -28.34 2.90 -11.13
N SER A 39 -28.11 2.92 -12.44
CA SER A 39 -26.93 2.30 -13.05
C SER A 39 -25.64 3.02 -12.65
N ALA A 40 -25.65 4.36 -12.64
CA ALA A 40 -24.51 5.17 -12.23
C ALA A 40 -24.16 4.94 -10.75
N ALA A 41 -25.17 4.90 -9.86
CA ALA A 41 -24.99 4.62 -8.44
C ALA A 41 -24.44 3.21 -8.19
N THR A 42 -24.93 2.21 -8.92
CA THR A 42 -24.49 0.81 -8.79
C THR A 42 -23.03 0.64 -9.20
N ILE A 43 -22.64 1.21 -10.35
CA ILE A 43 -21.24 1.17 -10.82
C ILE A 43 -20.33 1.87 -9.81
N LEU A 44 -20.73 3.06 -9.35
CA LEU A 44 -19.96 3.81 -8.37
C LEU A 44 -19.79 3.03 -7.06
N ALA A 45 -20.86 2.38 -6.57
CA ALA A 45 -20.81 1.56 -5.37
C ALA A 45 -19.81 0.40 -5.50
N PHE A 46 -19.83 -0.31 -6.64
CA PHE A 46 -18.89 -1.41 -6.89
C PHE A 46 -17.43 -0.94 -7.00
N VAL A 47 -17.19 0.21 -7.63
CA VAL A 47 -15.84 0.77 -7.74
C VAL A 47 -15.29 1.18 -6.37
N LEU A 48 -16.12 1.86 -5.56
CA LEU A 48 -15.74 2.26 -4.20
C LEU A 48 -15.50 1.03 -3.30
N LEU A 49 -16.33 -0.01 -3.43
CA LEU A 49 -16.14 -1.26 -2.72
C LEU A 49 -14.82 -1.94 -3.09
N GLY A 50 -14.49 -1.99 -4.38
CA GLY A 50 -13.21 -2.52 -4.85
C GLY A 50 -12.02 -1.78 -4.24
N LYS A 51 -12.06 -0.43 -4.25
CA LYS A 51 -11.02 0.40 -3.62
C LYS A 51 -10.92 0.18 -2.11
N TYR A 52 -12.05 0.04 -1.42
CA TYR A 52 -12.07 -0.24 0.00
C TYR A 52 -11.41 -1.60 0.33
N LEU A 53 -11.71 -2.63 -0.46
CA LEU A 53 -11.09 -3.95 -0.30
C LEU A 53 -9.58 -3.91 -0.60
N GLU A 54 -9.17 -3.16 -1.62
CA GLU A 54 -7.75 -2.97 -1.96
C GLU A 54 -6.98 -2.30 -0.82
N GLU A 55 -7.49 -1.20 -0.27
CA GLU A 55 -6.84 -0.49 0.85
C GLU A 55 -6.83 -1.36 2.12
N ARG A 56 -7.90 -2.11 2.39
CA ARG A 56 -7.94 -3.06 3.50
C ARG A 56 -6.87 -4.14 3.37
N ALA A 57 -6.63 -4.65 2.16
CA ALA A 57 -5.60 -5.65 1.91
C ALA A 57 -4.19 -5.08 2.10
N LYS A 58 -3.93 -3.85 1.65
CA LYS A 58 -2.62 -3.17 1.85
C LYS A 58 -2.27 -2.99 3.33
N HIS A 59 -3.27 -2.76 4.19
CA HIS A 59 -3.07 -2.59 5.62
C HIS A 59 -2.50 -3.84 6.32
N GLN A 60 -2.81 -5.06 5.85
CA GLN A 60 -2.25 -6.28 6.41
C GLN A 60 -0.76 -6.46 6.08
N SER A 61 -0.33 -6.06 4.88
CA SER A 61 1.08 -6.21 4.46
C SER A 61 2.03 -5.26 5.18
N GLN A 62 1.57 -4.07 5.56
CA GLN A 62 2.40 -3.08 6.27
C GLN A 62 2.80 -3.53 7.68
N ALA A 63 1.98 -4.35 8.34
CA ALA A 63 2.29 -4.89 9.66
C ALA A 63 3.52 -5.83 9.62
N ALA A 64 3.61 -6.69 8.59
CA ALA A 64 4.74 -7.59 8.40
C ALA A 64 6.05 -6.85 8.12
N LEU A 65 6.00 -5.74 7.36
CA LEU A 65 7.18 -4.93 7.10
C LEU A 65 7.67 -4.19 8.35
N ARG A 66 6.74 -3.70 9.19
CA ARG A 66 7.08 -3.10 10.49
C ARG A 66 7.74 -4.12 11.43
N LEU A 67 7.25 -5.35 11.47
CA LEU A 67 7.87 -6.45 12.22
C LEU A 67 9.30 -6.75 11.75
N LEU A 68 9.58 -6.66 10.44
CA LEU A 68 10.94 -6.82 9.91
C LEU A 68 11.85 -5.64 10.28
N MET A 69 11.33 -4.41 10.32
CA MET A 69 12.10 -3.24 10.76
C MET A 69 12.38 -3.29 12.27
N ASP A 70 11.46 -3.80 13.07
CA ASP A 70 11.62 -3.93 14.53
C ASP A 70 12.66 -5.01 14.92
N LEU A 71 12.97 -5.92 14.00
CA LEU A 71 14.01 -6.93 14.17
C LEU A 71 15.44 -6.39 13.97
N GLN A 72 15.63 -5.12 13.58
CA GLN A 72 16.97 -4.54 13.49
C GLN A 72 17.55 -4.30 14.90
N PRO A 73 18.69 -4.94 15.25
CA PRO A 73 19.32 -4.73 16.54
C PRO A 73 19.96 -3.34 16.60
N THR A 74 19.61 -2.57 17.63
CA THR A 74 20.19 -1.24 17.90
C THR A 74 21.61 -1.32 18.46
N GLN A 75 21.98 -2.45 19.07
CA GLN A 75 23.30 -2.67 19.67
C GLN A 75 23.94 -3.95 19.14
N VAL A 76 25.26 -3.89 18.96
CA VAL A 76 26.05 -5.01 18.47
C VAL A 76 27.27 -5.20 19.36
N ARG A 77 27.57 -6.45 19.72
CA ARG A 77 28.79 -6.77 20.47
C ARG A 77 29.96 -6.94 19.51
N VAL A 78 30.99 -6.13 19.72
CA VAL A 78 32.25 -6.19 18.97
C VAL A 78 33.42 -6.50 19.89
N ILE A 79 34.49 -7.05 19.32
CA ILE A 79 35.73 -7.32 20.05
C ILE A 79 36.82 -6.37 19.54
N ARG A 80 37.04 -5.26 20.23
CA ARG A 80 38.15 -4.33 19.97
C ARG A 80 39.21 -4.51 21.06
N ASN A 81 40.49 -4.56 20.68
CA ASN A 81 41.61 -4.71 21.62
C ASN A 81 41.47 -5.90 22.60
N ASN A 82 40.92 -7.03 22.13
CA ASN A 82 40.65 -8.23 22.92
C ASN A 82 39.62 -8.05 24.06
N VAL A 83 38.93 -6.92 24.11
CA VAL A 83 37.86 -6.63 25.07
C VAL A 83 36.51 -6.67 24.34
N ARG A 84 35.52 -7.30 24.97
CA ARG A 84 34.13 -7.31 24.48
C ARG A 84 33.47 -5.99 24.90
N GLN A 85 32.95 -5.25 23.94
CA GLN A 85 32.19 -4.04 24.18
C GLN A 85 30.91 -4.06 23.35
N GLU A 86 29.85 -3.51 23.91
CA GLU A 86 28.55 -3.35 23.26
C GLU A 86 28.50 -1.92 22.74
N ILE A 87 28.39 -1.78 21.42
CA ILE A 87 28.38 -0.48 20.74
C ILE A 87 27.10 -0.34 19.90
N PRO A 88 26.64 0.89 19.65
CA PRO A 88 25.54 1.14 18.71
C PRO A 88 25.87 0.58 17.32
N LEU A 89 24.85 0.10 16.59
CA LEU A 89 25.01 -0.38 15.21
C LEU A 89 25.66 0.68 14.30
N GLU A 90 25.39 1.96 14.55
CA GLU A 90 25.94 3.10 13.80
C GLU A 90 27.47 3.26 13.95
N GLU A 91 28.04 2.78 15.07
CA GLU A 91 29.47 2.89 15.38
C GLU A 91 30.29 1.67 14.91
N VAL A 92 29.61 0.68 14.30
CA VAL A 92 30.23 -0.54 13.78
C VAL A 92 31.03 -0.22 12.52
N GLN A 93 32.32 -0.53 12.55
CA GLN A 93 33.20 -0.35 11.38
C GLN A 93 33.37 -1.69 10.63
N LEU A 94 33.70 -1.64 9.34
CA LEU A 94 33.95 -2.85 8.52
C LEU A 94 34.97 -3.81 9.15
N ALA A 95 35.95 -3.29 9.90
CA ALA A 95 36.94 -4.09 10.62
C ALA A 95 36.36 -4.93 11.77
N ASP A 96 35.22 -4.52 12.35
CA ASP A 96 34.53 -5.25 13.41
C ASP A 96 33.71 -6.42 12.85
N ALA A 97 33.13 -6.28 11.65
CA ALA A 97 32.31 -7.29 10.98
C ALA A 97 33.08 -8.60 10.71
N TRP A 98 34.38 -8.50 10.40
CA TRP A 98 35.23 -9.65 10.10
C TRP A 98 35.48 -10.58 11.30
N LYS A 99 35.33 -10.08 12.53
CA LYS A 99 35.46 -10.90 13.75
C LYS A 99 34.18 -11.66 14.09
N TYR A 100 33.01 -11.14 13.72
CA TYR A 100 31.72 -11.77 14.01
C TYR A 100 31.45 -13.00 13.13
N ALA A 101 31.84 -12.96 11.85
CA ALA A 101 31.65 -14.08 10.91
C ALA A 101 32.36 -15.39 11.34
N ARG A 102 33.47 -15.30 12.09
CA ARG A 102 34.19 -16.49 12.57
C ARG A 102 33.57 -17.17 13.79
N GLY A 103 32.70 -16.48 14.54
CA GLY A 103 32.12 -17.01 15.79
C GLY A 103 30.85 -17.83 15.63
N ASN A 104 30.12 -17.68 14.51
CA ASN A 104 28.76 -18.25 14.39
C ASN A 104 28.59 -19.18 13.16
N VAL A 105 29.50 -19.15 12.18
CA VAL A 105 29.36 -19.95 10.95
C VAL A 105 29.66 -21.44 11.18
N SER A 106 30.43 -21.80 12.22
CA SER A 106 30.73 -23.20 12.55
C SER A 106 29.52 -24.00 13.03
N ARG A 107 28.45 -23.35 13.50
CA ARG A 107 27.25 -24.03 14.02
C ARG A 107 26.24 -24.40 12.92
N TRP A 108 26.29 -23.74 11.77
CA TRP A 108 25.37 -23.97 10.66
C TRP A 108 25.85 -25.03 9.67
N MET A 109 27.16 -25.26 9.57
CA MET A 109 27.72 -26.33 8.73
C MET A 109 27.66 -27.73 9.37
N ALA A 110 27.29 -27.83 10.65
CA ALA A 110 27.17 -29.11 11.36
C ALA A 110 25.84 -29.86 11.08
N TRP A 111 24.93 -29.25 10.31
CA TRP A 111 23.61 -29.80 9.96
C TRP A 111 23.43 -30.04 8.45
N TRP A 112 24.53 -30.11 7.70
CA TRP A 112 24.61 -30.60 6.33
C TRP A 112 25.59 -31.75 6.26
#